data_AF-A0A8S9YCD8-F1
#
_entry.id   AF-A0A8S9YCD8-F1
#
_cell.length_a   1.000
_cell.length_b   1.000
_cell.length_c   1.000
_cell.angle_alpha   90.00
_cell.angle_beta   90.00
_cell.angle_gamma   90.00
#
_symmetry.space_group_name_H-M   'P 1'
#
loop_
_entity.id
_entity.type
_entity.pdbx_description
1 polymer ?
#
loop_
_entity_poly.entity_id
_entity_poly.type
_entity_poly.pdbx_seq_one_letter_code
_entity_poly.pdbx_strand_id
1 'polypeptide(L)'
;MLIQAYDCIIIRKDEYFKSTKLDPDSAECIDGTKVSLKNAVGLPYGTMFTIVGDQVEPIFQSRSYPEGNLSADESLSTVAGHFKPLDTKDNRDIVDSTSNQKLDYEDIKSLQAGGTSGEEILSELIKGNTNFEKKTKFSQDKYVSKKRKRHLGLFSIERPCTRILCELYSKIRPEKCL
;
A
#
# COMPACT_ATOMS: atom_id res chain seq x y z
N MET A 1 9.08 -12.27 -16.48
CA MET A 1 9.72 -11.27 -17.36
C MET A 1 10.22 -10.14 -16.47
N LEU A 2 11.42 -9.63 -16.77
CA LEU A 2 12.03 -8.53 -16.03
C LEU A 2 11.75 -7.20 -16.75
N ILE A 3 11.76 -6.11 -16.00
CA ILE A 3 11.63 -4.74 -16.49
C ILE A 3 12.92 -4.36 -17.21
N GLN A 4 12.83 -3.87 -18.45
CA GLN A 4 13.99 -3.41 -19.22
C GLN A 4 13.95 -1.90 -19.46
N ALA A 5 15.12 -1.32 -19.69
CA ALA A 5 15.21 0.08 -20.12
C ALA A 5 14.46 0.28 -21.43
N TYR A 6 13.76 1.41 -21.54
CA TYR A 6 12.95 1.83 -22.68
C TYR A 6 11.69 1.00 -22.94
N ASP A 7 11.32 0.08 -22.04
CA ASP A 7 10.03 -0.61 -22.08
C ASP A 7 8.86 0.37 -21.89
N CYS A 8 7.76 0.11 -22.57
CA CYS A 8 6.48 0.70 -22.19
C CYS A 8 5.99 0.02 -20.91
N ILE A 9 5.75 0.80 -19.86
CA ILE A 9 5.35 0.30 -18.54
C ILE A 9 4.06 0.96 -18.08
N ILE A 10 3.35 0.30 -17.16
CA ILE A 10 2.21 0.88 -16.45
C ILE A 10 2.59 1.02 -14.98
N ILE A 11 2.63 2.25 -14.49
CA ILE A 11 2.75 2.54 -13.06
C ILE A 11 1.35 2.45 -12.47
N ARG A 12 1.14 1.52 -11.54
CA ARG A 12 -0.13 1.34 -10.82
C ARG A 12 0.05 1.72 -9.36
N LYS A 13 -0.78 2.65 -8.90
CA LYS A 13 -0.90 3.06 -7.51
C LYS A 13 -2.37 3.04 -7.11
N ASP A 14 -2.78 2.04 -6.34
CA ASP A 14 -4.18 1.81 -5.98
C ASP A 14 -5.11 1.73 -7.22
N GLU A 15 -5.94 2.75 -7.41
CA GLU A 15 -6.84 2.91 -8.56
C GLU A 15 -6.30 3.89 -9.60
N TYR A 16 -5.20 4.58 -9.29
CA TYR A 16 -4.48 5.43 -10.21
C TYR A 16 -3.52 4.60 -11.06
N PHE A 17 -3.48 4.95 -12.34
CA PHE A 17 -2.62 4.30 -13.31
C PHE A 17 -2.03 5.34 -14.25
N LYS A 18 -0.76 5.16 -14.60
CA LYS A 18 -0.05 6.00 -15.55
C LYS A 18 0.78 5.11 -16.47
N SER A 19 0.52 5.20 -17.78
CA SER A 19 1.39 4.58 -18.78
C SER A 19 2.54 5.52 -19.11
N THR A 20 3.78 5.03 -19.09
CA THR A 20 4.96 5.79 -19.52
C THR A 20 5.98 4.86 -20.18
N LYS A 21 6.96 5.45 -20.87
CA LYS A 21 8.14 4.73 -21.36
C LYS A 21 9.23 4.84 -20.30
N LEU A 22 9.75 3.72 -19.84
CA LEU A 22 10.77 3.69 -18.79
C LEU A 22 12.11 4.19 -19.34
N ASP A 23 12.50 5.41 -19.01
CA ASP A 23 13.84 5.93 -19.28
C ASP A 23 14.64 5.96 -17.97
N PRO A 24 15.70 5.14 -17.81
CA PRO A 24 16.48 5.07 -16.57
C PRO A 24 17.15 6.40 -16.17
N ASP A 25 17.43 7.27 -17.15
CA ASP A 25 18.09 8.56 -16.92
C ASP A 25 17.09 9.70 -16.71
N SER A 26 15.80 9.46 -16.97
CA SER A 26 14.74 10.43 -16.75
C SER A 26 14.11 10.30 -15.36
N ALA A 27 13.63 11.43 -14.85
CA ALA A 27 12.82 11.46 -13.64
C ALA A 27 11.33 11.45 -14.01
N GLU A 28 10.59 10.51 -13.44
CA GLU A 28 9.15 10.42 -13.58
C GLU A 28 8.46 11.13 -12.42
N CYS A 29 7.40 11.88 -12.71
CA CYS A 29 6.57 12.46 -11.67
C CYS A 29 5.54 11.43 -11.18
N ILE A 30 5.62 11.08 -9.89
CA ILE A 30 4.68 10.21 -9.18
C ILE A 30 4.18 10.98 -7.95
N ASP A 31 2.88 11.24 -7.88
CA ASP A 31 2.22 12.05 -6.82
C ASP A 31 2.84 13.44 -6.56
N GLY A 32 3.37 14.08 -7.60
CA GLY A 32 4.01 15.39 -7.48
C GLY A 32 5.50 15.33 -7.08
N THR A 33 6.02 14.15 -6.75
CA THR A 33 7.45 13.93 -6.50
C THR A 33 8.12 13.45 -7.78
N LYS A 34 9.28 14.03 -8.12
CA LYS A 34 10.13 13.55 -9.23
C LYS A 34 11.02 12.43 -8.72
N VAL A 35 10.93 11.25 -9.34
CA VAL A 35 11.66 10.05 -8.93
C VAL A 35 12.35 9.39 -10.11
N SER A 36 13.57 8.90 -9.90
CA SER A 36 14.27 8.04 -10.86
C SER A 36 13.81 6.60 -10.73
N LEU A 37 13.48 5.99 -11.86
CA LEU A 37 13.06 4.58 -11.93
C LEU A 37 14.22 3.63 -12.27
N LYS A 38 15.47 4.11 -12.22
CA LYS A 38 16.67 3.33 -12.56
C LYS A 38 16.76 2.01 -11.78
N ASN A 39 16.43 2.05 -10.49
CA ASN A 39 16.47 0.89 -9.60
C ASN A 39 15.39 -0.16 -9.88
N ALA A 40 14.40 0.15 -10.71
CA ALA A 40 13.39 -0.82 -11.13
C ALA A 40 13.85 -1.72 -12.28
N VAL A 41 14.86 -1.30 -13.04
CA VAL A 41 15.37 -2.07 -14.18
C VAL A 41 16.00 -3.36 -13.69
N GLY A 42 15.67 -4.48 -14.35
CA GLY A 42 16.13 -5.82 -13.98
C GLY A 42 15.28 -6.52 -12.92
N LEU A 43 14.28 -5.85 -12.34
CA LEU A 43 13.34 -6.47 -11.41
C LEU A 43 12.12 -7.05 -12.14
N PRO A 44 11.40 -8.03 -11.56
CA PRO A 44 10.19 -8.57 -12.17
C PRO A 44 9.08 -7.53 -12.31
N TYR A 45 8.30 -7.60 -13.40
CA TYR A 45 7.01 -6.91 -13.46
C TYR A 45 6.10 -7.35 -12.30
N GLY A 46 5.32 -6.41 -11.76
CA GLY A 46 4.50 -6.60 -10.55
C GLY A 46 5.25 -6.35 -9.24
N THR A 47 6.55 -6.02 -9.28
CA THR A 47 7.29 -5.61 -8.08
C THR A 47 6.70 -4.33 -7.50
N MET A 48 6.54 -4.29 -6.18
CA MET A 48 6.09 -3.12 -5.43
C MET A 48 7.31 -2.25 -5.08
N PHE A 49 7.15 -0.94 -5.17
CA PHE A 49 8.17 0.05 -4.88
C PHE A 49 7.67 1.08 -3.88
N THR A 50 8.58 1.62 -3.09
CA THR A 50 8.39 2.84 -2.30
C THR A 50 9.31 3.93 -2.82
N ILE A 51 8.90 5.17 -2.60
CA ILE A 51 9.71 6.35 -2.91
C ILE A 51 10.55 6.68 -1.69
N VAL A 52 11.86 6.80 -1.87
CA VAL A 52 12.81 7.23 -0.83
C VAL A 52 13.65 8.35 -1.43
N GLY A 53 13.33 9.59 -1.04
CA GLY A 53 13.93 10.79 -1.65
C GLY A 53 13.57 10.90 -3.14
N ASP A 54 14.59 10.89 -3.99
CA ASP A 54 14.48 10.94 -5.46
C ASP A 54 14.62 9.55 -6.12
N GLN A 55 14.81 8.49 -5.34
CA GLN A 55 14.96 7.12 -5.83
C GLN A 55 13.76 6.25 -5.45
N VAL A 56 13.69 5.08 -6.09
CA VAL A 56 12.72 4.04 -5.77
C VAL A 56 13.43 2.82 -5.21
N GLU A 57 12.83 2.24 -4.17
CA GLU A 57 13.34 1.02 -3.54
C GLU A 57 12.29 -0.09 -3.64
N PRO A 58 12.68 -1.31 -4.04
CA PRO A 58 11.75 -2.43 -4.09
C PRO A 58 11.36 -2.89 -2.69
N ILE A 59 10.06 -3.11 -2.50
CA ILE A 59 9.54 -3.75 -1.30
C ILE A 59 9.24 -5.20 -1.63
N PHE A 60 10.11 -6.07 -1.15
CA PHE A 60 9.81 -7.48 -1.06
C PHE A 60 8.92 -7.67 0.16
N GLN A 61 7.61 -7.61 -0.05
CA GLN A 61 6.69 -8.11 0.96
C GLN A 61 7.12 -9.56 1.25
N SER A 62 7.58 -9.82 2.47
CA SER A 62 7.45 -11.16 3.03
C SER A 62 5.98 -11.52 2.80
N ARG A 63 5.73 -12.55 1.99
CA ARG A 63 4.39 -13.09 1.76
C ARG A 63 3.91 -13.77 3.04
N SER A 64 3.79 -13.02 4.12
CA SER A 64 2.96 -13.36 5.26
C SER A 64 1.70 -12.51 5.14
N TYR A 65 0.95 -12.73 4.07
CA TYR A 65 -0.49 -12.54 4.19
C TYR A 65 -0.92 -13.57 5.25
N PRO A 66 -1.59 -13.20 6.34
CA PRO A 66 -2.50 -14.15 6.92
C PRO A 66 -3.55 -14.39 5.83
N GLU A 67 -3.39 -15.47 5.07
CA GLU A 67 -4.44 -15.92 4.17
C GLU A 67 -5.73 -15.94 4.99
N GLY A 68 -6.68 -15.09 4.58
CA GLY A 68 -8.05 -15.30 4.96
C GLY A 68 -8.40 -16.69 4.43
N ASN A 69 -8.59 -17.65 5.33
CA ASN A 69 -9.14 -18.95 5.01
C ASN A 69 -10.49 -18.73 4.31
N LEU A 70 -10.45 -18.71 2.98
CA LEU A 70 -11.56 -18.95 2.09
C LEU A 70 -11.31 -20.31 1.44
N SER A 71 -11.16 -21.35 2.27
CA SER A 71 -11.53 -22.68 1.84
C SER A 71 -13.05 -22.77 1.98
N ALA A 72 -13.72 -22.72 0.83
CA ALA A 72 -15.06 -23.26 0.70
C ALA A 72 -15.00 -24.73 1.13
N ASP A 73 -15.86 -25.05 2.09
CA ASP A 73 -16.39 -26.36 2.47
C ASP A 73 -15.73 -27.59 1.84
N GLU A 74 -15.01 -28.36 2.66
CA GLU A 74 -15.19 -29.81 2.68
C GLU A 74 -14.80 -30.37 4.06
N SER A 75 -15.75 -31.09 4.65
CA SER A 75 -15.56 -32.14 5.67
C SER A 75 -15.63 -31.74 7.14
N LEU A 76 -16.87 -31.83 7.66
CA LEU A 76 -17.22 -32.12 9.03
C LEU A 76 -16.42 -33.33 9.58
N SER A 77 -15.49 -33.12 10.52
CA SER A 77 -15.14 -34.14 11.52
C SER A 77 -14.37 -33.60 12.73
N THR A 78 -14.88 -33.96 13.91
CA THR A 78 -14.20 -34.09 15.22
C THR A 78 -13.80 -32.83 16.01
N VAL A 79 -14.59 -32.64 17.08
CA VAL A 79 -14.45 -31.77 18.24
C VAL A 79 -13.09 -31.96 18.95
N ALA A 80 -12.22 -30.94 18.94
CA ALA A 80 -11.26 -30.63 20.01
C ALA A 80 -10.54 -29.28 19.77
N GLY A 81 -11.15 -28.18 20.24
CA GLY A 81 -10.43 -27.23 21.11
C GLY A 81 -9.32 -26.32 20.57
N HIS A 82 -9.41 -25.75 19.36
CA HIS A 82 -8.64 -24.55 19.03
C HIS A 82 -9.53 -23.44 18.44
N PHE A 83 -10.53 -23.03 19.22
CA PHE A 83 -11.12 -21.71 19.04
C PHE A 83 -10.03 -20.69 19.38
N LYS A 84 -9.52 -19.96 18.39
CA LYS A 84 -8.82 -18.70 18.65
C LYS A 84 -9.70 -17.90 19.62
N PRO A 85 -9.16 -17.34 20.72
CA PRO A 85 -9.94 -16.52 21.62
C PRO A 85 -10.69 -15.49 20.79
N LEU A 86 -12.02 -15.45 20.94
CA LEU A 86 -12.80 -14.32 20.46
C LEU A 86 -12.15 -13.08 21.06
N ASP A 87 -11.72 -12.16 20.21
CA ASP A 87 -11.10 -10.93 20.64
C ASP A 87 -12.14 -10.18 21.47
N THR A 88 -12.04 -10.26 22.80
CA THR A 88 -13.05 -9.76 23.75
C THR A 88 -13.10 -8.22 23.78
N LYS A 89 -12.22 -7.56 23.02
CA LYS A 89 -12.21 -6.11 22.88
C LYS A 89 -13.42 -5.65 22.10
N ASP A 90 -14.01 -4.55 22.53
CA ASP A 90 -15.07 -3.89 21.80
C ASP A 90 -14.88 -2.37 21.85
N ASN A 91 -15.78 -1.63 21.20
CA ASN A 91 -15.64 -0.20 21.03
C ASN A 91 -16.40 0.63 22.09
N ARG A 92 -16.95 0.01 23.16
CA ARG A 92 -17.84 0.72 24.10
C ARG A 92 -17.15 1.87 24.85
N ASP A 93 -15.86 1.69 25.15
CA ASP A 93 -15.04 2.66 25.88
C ASP A 93 -14.19 3.56 24.97
N ILE A 94 -14.41 3.51 23.65
CA ILE A 94 -13.69 4.34 22.68
C ILE A 94 -14.48 5.62 22.46
N VAL A 95 -13.95 6.73 22.98
CA VAL A 95 -14.49 8.08 22.76
C VAL A 95 -13.80 8.71 21.56
N ASP A 96 -14.60 9.28 20.65
CA ASP A 96 -14.06 10.04 19.53
C ASP A 96 -13.59 11.43 20.00
N SER A 97 -12.34 11.75 19.70
CA SER A 97 -11.71 13.01 20.10
C SER A 97 -10.54 13.32 19.17
N THR A 98 -10.32 14.59 18.89
CA THR A 98 -9.20 15.08 18.09
C THR A 98 -7.85 14.82 18.77
N SER A 99 -7.82 14.71 20.10
CA SER A 99 -6.62 14.40 20.89
C SER A 99 -6.18 12.93 20.80
N ASN A 100 -6.98 12.07 20.14
CA ASN A 100 -6.65 10.65 20.00
C ASN A 100 -5.41 10.40 19.13
N GLN A 101 -5.06 11.34 18.25
CA GLN A 101 -3.85 11.30 17.44
C GLN A 101 -2.89 12.40 17.89
N LYS A 102 -1.68 12.02 18.31
CA LYS A 102 -0.68 12.99 18.79
C LYS A 102 -0.02 13.83 17.70
N LEU A 103 0.17 13.27 16.51
CA LEU A 103 0.80 13.93 15.38
C LEU A 103 -0.25 14.68 14.55
N ASP A 104 -0.03 15.96 14.31
CA ASP A 104 -0.86 16.77 13.43
C ASP A 104 -0.36 16.73 11.97
N TYR A 105 -1.12 17.35 11.07
CA TYR A 105 -0.80 17.42 9.66
C TYR A 105 0.56 18.10 9.37
N GLU A 106 0.86 19.21 10.05
CA GLU A 106 2.13 19.93 9.87
C GLU A 106 3.33 19.14 10.38
N ASP A 107 3.16 18.35 11.45
CA ASP A 107 4.21 17.46 11.96
C ASP A 107 4.53 16.37 10.91
N ILE A 108 3.50 15.73 10.36
CA ILE A 108 3.65 14.70 9.32
C ILE A 108 4.34 15.27 8.08
N LYS A 109 3.96 16.48 7.66
CA LYS A 109 4.57 17.17 6.52
C LYS A 109 6.03 17.50 6.78
N SER A 110 6.36 17.91 8.02
CA SER A 110 7.74 18.17 8.43
C SER A 110 8.59 16.89 8.45
N LEU A 111 8.03 15.76 8.91
CA LEU A 111 8.69 14.45 8.86
C LEU A 111 8.95 14.02 7.40
N GLN A 112 7.97 14.20 6.52
CA GLN A 112 8.12 13.91 5.08
C GLN A 112 9.18 14.80 4.43
N ALA A 113 9.18 16.11 4.73
CA ALA A 113 10.18 17.05 4.23
C ALA A 113 11.58 16.75 4.79
N GLY A 114 11.67 16.23 6.01
CA GLY A 114 12.90 15.76 6.63
C GLY A 114 13.43 14.44 6.08
N GLY A 115 12.73 13.82 5.12
CA GLY A 115 13.16 12.55 4.51
C GLY A 115 12.87 11.31 5.35
N THR A 116 12.02 11.43 6.37
CA THR A 116 11.61 10.29 7.21
C THR A 116 10.90 9.24 6.37
N SER A 117 11.21 7.96 6.58
CA SER A 117 10.61 6.88 5.81
C SER A 117 9.10 6.78 6.06
N GLY A 118 8.34 6.38 5.03
CA GLY A 118 6.90 6.12 5.17
C GLY A 118 6.59 5.06 6.23
N GLU A 119 7.45 4.06 6.41
CA GLU A 119 7.31 3.03 7.47
C GLU A 119 7.56 3.60 8.87
N GLU A 120 8.51 4.55 9.01
CA GLU A 120 8.76 5.25 10.28
C GLU A 120 7.58 6.14 10.65
N ILE A 121 7.06 6.92 9.70
CA ILE A 121 5.85 7.74 9.88
C ILE A 121 4.67 6.83 10.28
N LEU A 122 4.51 5.66 9.65
CA LEU A 122 3.46 4.71 10.00
C LEU A 122 3.61 4.21 11.45
N SER A 123 4.83 3.85 11.85
CA SER A 123 5.15 3.41 13.20
C SER A 123 4.83 4.49 14.25
N GLU A 124 5.22 5.74 14.00
CA GLU A 124 4.91 6.85 14.89
C GLU A 124 3.41 7.14 14.96
N LEU A 125 2.69 7.06 13.84
CA LEU A 125 1.23 7.24 13.82
C LEU A 125 0.51 6.18 14.65
N ILE A 126 0.97 4.93 14.61
CA ILE A 126 0.41 3.82 15.40
C ILE A 126 0.70 4.05 16.90
N LYS A 127 1.96 4.35 17.26
CA LYS A 127 2.38 4.64 18.64
C LYS A 127 1.69 5.90 19.21
N GLY A 128 1.41 6.87 18.36
CA GLY A 128 0.75 8.12 18.71
C GLY A 128 -0.78 8.03 18.83
N ASN A 129 -1.39 6.89 18.53
CA ASN A 129 -2.84 6.69 18.62
C ASN A 129 -3.23 6.10 19.98
N THR A 130 -3.86 6.92 20.82
CA THR A 130 -4.22 6.57 22.21
C THR A 130 -5.20 5.40 22.33
N ASN A 131 -6.02 5.18 21.29
CA ASN A 131 -7.05 4.16 21.28
C ASN A 131 -6.67 2.93 20.47
N PHE A 132 -5.46 2.86 19.90
CA PHE A 132 -5.06 1.76 19.02
C PHE A 132 -5.15 0.40 19.73
N GLU A 133 -4.64 0.30 20.94
CA GLU A 133 -4.65 -0.95 21.71
C GLU A 133 -6.06 -1.38 22.17
N LYS A 134 -6.97 -0.42 22.37
CA LYS A 134 -8.37 -0.69 22.78
C LYS A 134 -9.23 -1.23 21.64
N LYS A 135 -8.83 -0.98 20.39
CA LYS A 135 -9.54 -1.46 19.20
C LYS A 135 -9.51 -2.98 19.10
N THR A 136 -10.55 -3.54 18.48
CA THR A 136 -10.52 -4.93 17.99
C THR A 136 -9.38 -5.13 17.00
N LYS A 137 -8.87 -6.35 16.89
CA LYS A 137 -7.83 -6.74 15.94
C LYS A 137 -8.17 -6.37 14.51
N PHE A 138 -9.40 -6.64 14.08
CA PHE A 138 -9.88 -6.20 12.76
C PHE A 138 -9.80 -4.68 12.59
N SER A 139 -10.17 -3.90 13.62
CA SER A 139 -10.10 -2.44 13.58
C SER A 139 -8.65 -1.92 13.60
N GLN A 140 -7.73 -2.62 14.28
CA GLN A 140 -6.29 -2.34 14.24
C GLN A 140 -5.74 -2.58 12.84
N ASP A 141 -5.98 -3.77 12.27
CA ASP A 141 -5.54 -4.14 10.93
C ASP A 141 -6.07 -3.15 9.88
N LYS A 142 -7.37 -2.82 9.96
CA LYS A 142 -8.00 -1.81 9.11
C LYS A 142 -7.33 -0.43 9.25
N TYR A 143 -6.99 -0.01 10.47
CA TYR A 143 -6.30 1.26 10.71
C TYR A 143 -4.89 1.25 10.09
N VAL A 144 -4.13 0.18 10.32
CA VAL A 144 -2.78 0.01 9.76
C VAL A 144 -2.83 0.00 8.24
N SER A 145 -3.70 -0.79 7.61
CA SER A 145 -3.85 -0.80 6.15
C SER A 145 -4.18 0.57 5.58
N LYS A 146 -5.08 1.33 6.25
CA LYS A 146 -5.44 2.70 5.83
C LYS A 146 -4.24 3.66 5.91
N LYS A 147 -3.48 3.64 7.01
CA LYS A 147 -2.30 4.50 7.19
C LYS A 147 -1.15 4.07 6.27
N ARG A 148 -0.95 2.76 6.08
CA ARG A 148 0.04 2.19 5.17
C ARG A 148 -0.17 2.71 3.76
N LYS A 149 -1.39 2.59 3.24
CA LYS A 149 -1.77 3.10 1.90
C LYS A 149 -1.52 4.60 1.74
N ARG A 150 -1.79 5.39 2.79
CA ARG A 150 -1.62 6.85 2.74
C ARG A 150 -0.16 7.30 2.80
N HIS A 151 0.67 6.65 3.62
CA HIS A 151 1.98 7.20 4.00
C HIS A 151 3.18 6.50 3.36
N LEU A 152 3.07 5.25 2.90
CA LEU A 152 4.19 4.56 2.24
C LEU A 152 4.30 4.90 0.75
N GLY A 153 3.28 5.51 0.13
CA GLY A 153 3.34 5.88 -1.28
C GLY A 153 3.59 4.70 -2.23
N LEU A 154 3.14 3.50 -1.84
CA LEU A 154 3.45 2.26 -2.55
C LEU A 154 2.86 2.26 -3.97
N PHE A 155 3.66 1.87 -4.95
CA PHE A 155 3.20 1.66 -6.31
C PHE A 155 3.84 0.40 -6.91
N SER A 156 3.30 -0.08 -8.02
CA SER A 156 3.81 -1.24 -8.76
C SER A 156 4.09 -0.85 -10.21
N ILE A 157 5.06 -1.53 -10.81
CA ILE A 157 5.34 -1.43 -12.24
C ILE A 157 4.80 -2.69 -12.91
N GLU A 158 3.75 -2.51 -13.68
CA GLU A 158 3.02 -3.57 -14.37
C GLU A 158 3.34 -3.60 -15.85
N ARG A 159 3.30 -4.81 -16.41
CA ARG A 159 3.45 -5.00 -17.86
C ARG A 159 2.19 -4.51 -18.56
N PRO A 160 2.30 -3.74 -19.66
CA PRO A 160 1.15 -3.46 -20.50
C PRO A 160 0.58 -4.78 -21.04
N CYS A 161 -0.67 -5.06 -20.68
CA CYS A 161 -1.43 -6.16 -21.26
C CYS A 161 -2.86 -5.70 -21.50
N THR A 162 -3.54 -6.32 -22.46
CA THR A 162 -4.91 -5.93 -22.86
C THR A 162 -5.84 -5.84 -21.66
N ARG A 163 -5.76 -6.80 -20.72
CA ARG A 163 -6.55 -6.78 -19.48
C ARG A 163 -6.34 -5.50 -18.67
N ILE A 164 -5.08 -5.13 -18.38
CA ILE A 164 -4.77 -3.94 -17.58
C ILE A 164 -5.12 -2.67 -18.35
N LEU A 165 -4.87 -2.64 -19.67
CA LEU A 165 -5.22 -1.50 -20.51
C LEU A 165 -6.73 -1.29 -20.61
N CYS A 166 -7.53 -2.35 -20.74
CA CYS A 166 -8.98 -2.25 -20.70
C CYS A 166 -9.44 -1.71 -19.34
N GLU A 167 -8.97 -2.31 -18.23
CA GLU A 167 -9.31 -1.83 -16.88
C GLU A 167 -8.95 -0.34 -16.69
N LEU A 168 -7.78 0.06 -17.18
CA LEU A 168 -7.27 1.41 -17.18
C LEU A 168 -8.19 2.37 -17.94
N TYR A 169 -8.44 2.07 -19.21
CA TYR A 169 -9.21 2.94 -20.09
C TYR A 169 -10.66 3.05 -19.64
N SER A 170 -11.28 1.97 -19.13
CA SER A 170 -12.63 2.02 -18.57
C SER A 170 -12.74 2.94 -17.35
N LYS A 171 -11.66 3.08 -16.56
CA LYS A 171 -11.63 3.96 -15.38
C LYS A 171 -11.31 5.42 -15.73
N ILE A 172 -10.35 5.66 -16.63
CA ILE A 172 -9.91 7.02 -16.98
C ILE A 172 -10.84 7.67 -18.00
N ARG A 173 -11.28 6.91 -19.01
CA ARG A 173 -12.09 7.38 -20.14
C ARG A 173 -13.19 6.38 -20.49
N PRO A 174 -14.19 6.21 -19.61
CA PRO A 174 -15.30 5.29 -19.87
C PRO A 174 -16.02 5.61 -21.19
N GLU A 175 -16.09 6.89 -21.58
CA GLU A 175 -16.74 7.36 -22.80
C GLU A 175 -16.09 6.88 -24.10
N LYS A 176 -14.84 6.41 -24.05
CA LYS A 176 -14.10 5.92 -25.22
C LYS A 176 -14.07 4.39 -25.33
N CYS A 177 -14.71 3.70 -24.39
CA CYS A 177 -14.71 2.23 -24.32
C CYS A 177 -16.06 1.61 -24.74
N LEU A 178 -17.03 2.44 -25.15
CA LEU A 178 -18.37 2.06 -25.60
C LEU A 178 -18.49 2.18 -27.12
#